data_AF-S4PPR9-F1
#
_entry.id   AF-S4PPR9-F1
#
_cell.length_a   1.000
_cell.length_b   1.000
_cell.length_c   1.000
_cell.angle_alpha   90.00
_cell.angle_beta   90.00
_cell.angle_gamma   90.00
#
_symmetry.space_group_name_H-M   'P 1'
#
loop_
_entity.id
_entity.type
_entity.pdbx_description
1 polymer ?
#
loop_
_entity_poly.entity_id
_entity_poly.type
_entity_poly.pdbx_seq_one_letter_code
_entity_poly.pdbx_strand_id
1 'polypeptide(L)'
;MCKHLVLVPLDSSDTAMKKTCKPAMLGRIWQASRRALNLEHSPPHVFACCQWQDGTRPATFYLVYRWLLFLTVLSIGISSFACQRLPRLYEGPKVELNYFKWFIYFTNWGYLLVVMQAGLALAVVHRYRNHKTFNLPCEDEEIPMPRRQRTPALCRAYWLTHTIATDLAFVITLIYWTLVHDPRIHEINTLNLLVHGGNSLVMLLELALTAHPVRAAHALFGAGAGLAYGVFSAFYWAVGGTDRVGLPAIYPALDWNKPGSAFGFVALCAAVMMFAHGVATCIAFGRSKLALRIMPARSSADRFTLPTH
;
A
#
# COMPACT_ATOMS: atom_id res chain seq x y z
N MET A 1 53.74 -61.62 8.21
CA MET A 1 53.43 -60.19 8.47
C MET A 1 52.19 -59.80 7.68
N CYS A 2 51.00 -59.93 8.26
CA CYS A 2 49.75 -59.42 7.68
C CYS A 2 49.45 -58.05 8.29
N LYS A 3 49.37 -57.00 7.47
CA LYS A 3 48.88 -55.68 7.88
C LYS A 3 47.36 -55.69 7.77
N HIS A 4 46.65 -55.60 8.90
CA HIS A 4 45.22 -55.31 8.90
C HIS A 4 44.99 -53.83 8.60
N LEU A 5 44.31 -53.55 7.50
CA LEU A 5 43.79 -52.23 7.17
C LEU A 5 42.47 -52.04 7.95
N VAL A 6 42.44 -51.12 8.92
CA VAL A 6 41.21 -50.73 9.61
C VAL A 6 40.52 -49.67 8.74
N LEU A 7 39.41 -50.04 8.11
CA LEU A 7 38.49 -49.11 7.45
C LEU A 7 37.63 -48.45 8.54
N VAL A 8 37.80 -47.14 8.72
CA VAL A 8 36.90 -46.33 9.56
C VAL A 8 35.66 -45.97 8.72
N PRO A 9 34.42 -46.20 9.20
CA PRO A 9 33.22 -45.81 8.47
C PRO A 9 33.03 -44.29 8.53
N LEU A 10 33.02 -43.63 7.37
CA LEU A 10 32.57 -42.25 7.19
C LEU A 10 31.03 -42.23 7.10
N ASP A 11 30.33 -42.31 8.23
CA ASP A 11 28.87 -42.14 8.21
C ASP A 11 28.32 -41.67 9.57
N SER A 12 28.52 -40.39 9.90
CA SER A 12 27.75 -39.69 10.96
C SER A 12 27.86 -38.15 10.95
N SER A 13 28.82 -37.56 10.23
CA SER A 13 29.04 -36.10 10.21
C SER A 13 28.08 -35.33 9.29
N ASP A 14 27.65 -35.94 8.19
CA ASP A 14 26.85 -35.27 7.15
C ASP A 14 25.40 -34.99 7.58
N THR A 15 24.81 -35.87 8.39
CA THR A 15 23.45 -35.71 8.92
C THR A 15 23.40 -34.68 10.05
N ALA A 16 24.47 -34.53 10.84
CA ALA A 16 24.59 -33.50 11.86
C ALA A 16 24.75 -32.09 11.25
N MET A 17 25.64 -31.92 10.27
CA MET A 17 25.82 -30.64 9.56
C MET A 17 24.56 -30.18 8.80
N LYS A 18 23.85 -31.12 8.15
CA LYS A 18 22.58 -30.80 7.44
C LYS A 18 21.48 -30.30 8.40
N LYS A 19 21.47 -30.75 9.67
CA LYS A 19 20.48 -30.32 10.67
C LYS A 19 20.81 -28.97 11.31
N THR A 20 22.08 -28.57 11.43
CA THR A 20 22.51 -27.25 11.96
C THR A 20 22.52 -26.14 10.92
N CYS A 21 22.79 -26.43 9.64
CA CYS A 21 22.76 -25.42 8.58
C CYS A 21 21.34 -24.90 8.27
N LYS A 22 20.32 -25.77 8.32
CA LYS A 22 18.91 -25.40 8.05
C LYS A 22 18.34 -24.33 9.01
N PRO A 23 18.45 -24.45 10.35
CA PRO A 23 17.96 -23.43 11.28
C PRO A 23 18.75 -22.11 11.17
N ALA A 24 20.05 -22.17 10.89
CA ALA A 24 20.86 -20.97 10.65
C ALA A 24 20.45 -20.24 9.36
N MET A 25 20.15 -20.98 8.28
CA MET A 25 19.67 -20.42 7.02
C MET A 25 18.27 -19.80 7.17
N LEU A 26 17.35 -20.48 7.85
CA LEU A 26 16.02 -19.93 8.17
C LEU A 26 16.11 -18.65 9.01
N GLY A 27 16.99 -18.62 10.01
CA GLY A 27 17.25 -17.42 10.80
C GLY A 27 17.76 -16.24 9.96
N ARG A 28 18.66 -16.50 9.01
CA ARG A 28 19.17 -15.46 8.08
C ARG A 28 18.09 -14.96 7.13
N ILE A 29 17.29 -15.86 6.55
CA ILE A 29 16.17 -15.50 5.67
C ILE A 29 15.16 -14.65 6.45
N TRP A 30 14.77 -15.09 7.65
CA TRP A 30 13.86 -14.34 8.53
C TRP A 30 14.39 -12.94 8.85
N GLN A 31 15.67 -12.80 9.20
CA GLN A 31 16.30 -11.50 9.43
C GLN A 31 16.34 -10.63 8.17
N ALA A 32 16.58 -11.21 7.00
CA ALA A 32 16.56 -10.50 5.73
C ALA A 32 15.14 -10.01 5.38
N SER A 33 14.13 -10.88 5.49
CA SER A 33 12.72 -10.53 5.27
C SER A 33 12.25 -9.45 6.26
N ARG A 34 12.60 -9.56 7.55
CA ARG A 34 12.28 -8.51 8.54
C ARG A 34 12.92 -7.17 8.23
N ARG A 35 14.15 -7.16 7.70
CA ARG A 35 14.81 -5.92 7.26
C ARG A 35 14.13 -5.34 6.02
N ALA A 36 13.78 -6.18 5.06
CA ALA A 36 13.10 -5.73 3.84
C ALA A 36 11.68 -5.18 4.13
N LEU A 37 10.97 -5.78 5.08
CA LEU A 37 9.61 -5.41 5.48
C LEU A 37 9.55 -4.31 6.54
N ASN A 38 10.68 -3.83 7.06
CA ASN A 38 10.61 -2.74 8.03
C ASN A 38 10.11 -1.44 7.37
N LEU A 39 9.52 -0.58 8.19
CA LEU A 39 9.11 0.78 7.83
C LEU A 39 10.14 1.80 8.36
N GLU A 40 11.43 1.48 8.30
CA GLU A 40 12.50 2.42 8.67
C GLU A 40 13.14 3.00 7.42
N HIS A 41 13.18 4.32 7.33
CA HIS A 41 13.85 5.07 6.26
C HIS A 41 14.47 6.34 6.84
N SER A 42 15.70 6.62 6.38
CA SER A 42 16.46 7.80 6.75
C SER A 42 16.97 8.47 5.46
N PRO A 43 16.86 9.80 5.35
CA PRO A 43 16.30 10.73 6.34
C PRO A 43 14.76 10.77 6.32
N PRO A 44 14.07 10.94 7.48
CA PRO A 44 12.61 10.87 7.54
C PRO A 44 11.89 12.12 7.01
N HIS A 45 12.60 13.22 6.75
CA HIS A 45 11.99 14.46 6.25
C HIS A 45 11.43 14.30 4.82
N VAL A 46 11.93 13.35 4.03
CA VAL A 46 11.47 13.10 2.66
C VAL A 46 9.98 12.73 2.59
N PHE A 47 9.40 12.20 3.67
CA PHE A 47 7.97 11.92 3.74
C PHE A 47 7.10 13.18 3.71
N ALA A 48 7.66 14.33 4.06
CA ALA A 48 6.97 15.62 4.04
C ALA A 48 7.24 16.43 2.76
N CYS A 49 8.06 15.92 1.84
CA CYS A 49 8.53 16.70 0.69
C CYS A 49 7.92 16.21 -0.62
N CYS A 50 7.78 17.13 -1.57
CA CYS A 50 7.55 16.81 -2.96
C CYS A 50 8.84 16.24 -3.57
N GLN A 51 8.74 15.38 -4.58
CA GLN A 51 9.89 14.97 -5.37
C GLN A 51 10.46 16.15 -6.19
N TRP A 52 9.60 17.09 -6.58
CA TRP A 52 9.90 18.18 -7.52
C TRP A 52 10.05 19.54 -6.83
N GLN A 53 10.62 19.55 -5.63
CA GLN A 53 10.95 20.80 -4.91
C GLN A 53 12.45 20.91 -4.68
N ASP A 54 12.92 22.13 -4.44
CA ASP A 54 14.26 22.38 -3.95
C ASP A 54 14.28 22.55 -2.43
N GLY A 55 15.37 22.13 -1.80
CA GLY A 55 15.57 22.23 -0.35
C GLY A 55 14.88 21.14 0.47
N THR A 56 15.20 21.15 1.78
CA THR A 56 14.78 20.14 2.76
C THR A 56 13.45 20.46 3.44
N ARG A 57 12.97 21.70 3.30
CA ARG A 57 11.70 22.16 3.87
C ARG A 57 10.53 21.83 2.94
N PRO A 58 9.36 21.37 3.45
CA PRO A 58 8.19 21.15 2.61
C PRO A 58 7.76 22.41 1.86
N ALA A 59 7.64 22.33 0.53
CA ALA A 59 7.26 23.47 -0.28
C ALA A 59 5.80 23.89 -0.06
N THR A 60 5.51 25.19 -0.16
CA THR A 60 4.14 25.71 0.03
C THR A 60 3.17 25.15 -1.01
N PHE A 61 3.56 25.05 -2.28
CA PHE A 61 2.71 24.47 -3.33
C PHE A 61 2.34 23.02 -3.03
N TYR A 62 3.26 22.27 -2.41
CA TYR A 62 3.01 20.88 -2.03
C TYR A 62 2.01 20.78 -0.89
N LEU A 63 2.08 21.70 0.10
CA LEU A 63 1.05 21.76 1.14
C LEU A 63 -0.34 22.07 0.56
N VAL A 64 -0.43 23.01 -0.40
CA VAL A 64 -1.69 23.33 -1.09
C VAL A 64 -2.21 22.09 -1.82
N TYR A 65 -1.35 21.38 -2.56
CA TYR A 65 -1.69 20.11 -3.19
C TYR A 65 -2.22 19.08 -2.16
N ARG A 66 -1.59 18.95 -0.99
CA ARG A 66 -2.07 18.02 0.06
C ARG A 66 -3.46 18.36 0.56
N TRP A 67 -3.75 19.65 0.78
CA TRP A 67 -5.09 20.08 1.16
C TRP A 67 -6.12 19.79 0.07
N LEU A 68 -5.83 20.18 -1.18
CA LEU A 68 -6.73 19.95 -2.31
C LEU A 68 -7.01 18.46 -2.51
N LEU A 69 -5.96 17.62 -2.45
CA LEU A 69 -6.11 16.18 -2.58
C LEU A 69 -6.97 15.61 -1.45
N PHE A 70 -6.67 15.95 -0.19
CA PHE A 70 -7.42 15.46 0.97
C PHE A 70 -8.90 15.85 0.91
N LEU A 71 -9.21 17.12 0.62
CA LEU A 71 -10.58 17.60 0.50
C LEU A 71 -11.31 16.94 -0.67
N THR A 72 -10.63 16.74 -1.80
CA THR A 72 -11.19 16.06 -2.97
C THR A 72 -11.56 14.62 -2.64
N VAL A 73 -10.62 13.81 -2.12
CA VAL A 73 -10.92 12.40 -1.80
C VAL A 73 -11.94 12.28 -0.67
N LEU A 74 -11.91 13.18 0.32
CA LEU A 74 -12.90 13.20 1.39
C LEU A 74 -14.30 13.51 0.86
N SER A 75 -14.44 14.50 -0.02
CA SER A 75 -15.73 14.87 -0.61
C SER A 75 -16.31 13.76 -1.49
N ILE A 76 -15.48 13.06 -2.26
CA ILE A 76 -15.90 11.91 -3.06
C ILE A 76 -16.32 10.74 -2.14
N GLY A 77 -15.58 10.48 -1.06
CA GLY A 77 -15.94 9.45 -0.08
C GLY A 77 -17.29 9.71 0.58
N ILE A 78 -17.51 10.95 1.05
CA ILE A 78 -18.79 11.40 1.61
C ILE A 78 -19.91 11.27 0.57
N SER A 79 -19.66 11.70 -0.67
CA SER A 79 -20.65 11.63 -1.75
C SER A 79 -20.97 10.19 -2.12
N SER A 80 -19.97 9.30 -2.14
CA SER A 80 -20.16 7.86 -2.37
C SER A 80 -21.05 7.22 -1.30
N PHE A 81 -20.85 7.60 -0.03
CA PHE A 81 -21.67 7.12 1.08
C PHE A 81 -23.09 7.73 1.06
N ALA A 82 -23.23 9.03 0.84
CA ALA A 82 -24.51 9.74 0.91
C ALA A 82 -25.41 9.50 -0.31
N CYS A 83 -24.82 9.34 -1.50
CA CYS A 83 -25.55 9.20 -2.76
C CYS A 83 -25.71 7.73 -3.20
N GLN A 84 -25.79 6.79 -2.27
CA GLN A 84 -26.03 5.38 -2.57
C GLN A 84 -27.39 5.19 -3.25
N ARG A 85 -27.40 4.41 -4.33
CA ARG A 85 -28.60 4.11 -5.12
C ARG A 85 -28.61 2.64 -5.53
N LEU A 86 -29.81 2.09 -5.69
CA LEU A 86 -30.02 0.79 -6.32
C LEU A 86 -29.54 0.83 -7.78
N PRO A 87 -29.16 -0.33 -8.37
CA PRO A 87 -28.92 -0.44 -9.80
C PRO A 87 -30.08 0.15 -10.59
N ARG A 88 -29.78 0.88 -11.68
CA ARG A 88 -30.80 1.54 -12.50
C ARG A 88 -31.83 0.57 -13.07
N LEU A 89 -31.38 -0.64 -13.43
CA LEU A 89 -32.20 -1.73 -13.98
C LEU A 89 -32.50 -2.81 -12.94
N TYR A 90 -32.68 -2.42 -11.68
CA TYR A 90 -33.09 -3.36 -10.64
C TYR A 90 -34.57 -3.71 -10.79
N GLU A 91 -34.84 -4.95 -11.21
CA GLU A 91 -36.21 -5.50 -11.39
C GLU A 91 -36.71 -6.31 -10.18
N GLY A 92 -35.94 -6.35 -9.09
CA GLY A 92 -36.29 -7.10 -7.89
C GLY A 92 -37.37 -6.45 -7.02
N PRO A 93 -37.77 -7.09 -5.92
CA PRO A 93 -38.74 -6.53 -4.97
C PRO A 93 -38.23 -5.20 -4.40
N LYS A 94 -39.14 -4.31 -3.99
CA LYS A 94 -38.75 -3.04 -3.34
C LYS A 94 -37.92 -3.35 -2.08
N VAL A 95 -36.68 -2.86 -2.05
CA VAL A 95 -35.76 -3.00 -0.91
C VAL A 95 -35.45 -1.62 -0.35
N GLU A 96 -35.55 -1.47 0.96
CA GLU A 96 -35.01 -0.29 1.65
C GLU A 96 -33.48 -0.41 1.76
N LEU A 97 -32.77 0.57 1.21
CA LEU A 97 -31.31 0.60 1.21
C LEU A 97 -30.79 0.79 2.63
N ASN A 98 -30.12 -0.23 3.17
CA ASN A 98 -29.30 -0.06 4.36
C ASN A 98 -27.94 0.56 3.98
N TYR A 99 -27.79 1.87 4.20
CA TYR A 99 -26.60 2.64 3.86
C TYR A 99 -25.32 2.11 4.53
N PHE A 100 -25.41 1.42 5.67
CA PHE A 100 -24.25 0.85 6.35
C PHE A 100 -23.66 -0.35 5.60
N LYS A 101 -24.40 -0.96 4.67
CA LYS A 101 -23.85 -1.98 3.76
C LYS A 101 -22.71 -1.43 2.91
N TRP A 102 -22.57 -0.10 2.77
CA TRP A 102 -21.41 0.52 2.14
C TRP A 102 -20.08 0.03 2.73
N PHE A 103 -20.00 -0.17 4.05
CA PHE A 103 -18.75 -0.58 4.71
C PHE A 103 -18.35 -2.04 4.45
N ILE A 104 -19.19 -2.85 3.80
CA ILE A 104 -18.84 -4.27 3.52
C ILE A 104 -18.13 -4.43 2.18
N TYR A 105 -18.17 -3.43 1.31
CA TYR A 105 -17.60 -3.53 -0.03
C TYR A 105 -16.10 -3.25 -0.04
N PHE A 106 -15.33 -4.08 -0.74
CA PHE A 106 -13.88 -3.97 -0.88
C PHE A 106 -13.45 -2.63 -1.50
N THR A 107 -14.18 -2.18 -2.52
CA THR A 107 -13.96 -0.87 -3.15
C THR A 107 -13.97 0.26 -2.11
N ASN A 108 -14.89 0.18 -1.15
CA ASN A 108 -15.06 1.20 -0.13
C ASN A 108 -13.98 1.12 0.95
N TRP A 109 -13.51 -0.09 1.31
CA TRP A 109 -12.31 -0.25 2.14
C TRP A 109 -11.08 0.38 1.49
N GLY A 110 -10.86 0.13 0.20
CA GLY A 110 -9.78 0.76 -0.56
C GLY A 110 -9.92 2.28 -0.59
N TYR A 111 -11.13 2.80 -0.79
CA TYR A 111 -11.38 4.23 -0.82
C TYR A 111 -11.16 4.91 0.55
N LEU A 112 -11.58 4.28 1.65
CA LEU A 112 -11.29 4.74 3.01
C LEU A 112 -9.78 4.84 3.26
N LEU A 113 -9.00 3.87 2.76
CA LEU A 113 -7.54 3.89 2.86
C LEU A 113 -6.92 5.03 2.05
N VAL A 114 -7.48 5.38 0.88
CA VAL A 114 -7.07 6.57 0.11
C VAL A 114 -7.32 7.86 0.91
N VAL A 115 -8.49 8.00 1.54
CA VAL A 115 -8.80 9.16 2.40
C VAL A 115 -7.86 9.24 3.60
N MET A 116 -7.65 8.10 4.28
CA MET A 116 -6.72 8.00 5.41
C MET A 116 -5.28 8.34 5.01
N GLN A 117 -4.83 7.83 3.86
CA GLN A 117 -3.51 8.14 3.30
C GLN A 117 -3.33 9.63 3.05
N ALA A 118 -4.31 10.28 2.40
CA ALA A 118 -4.25 11.70 2.10
C ALA A 118 -4.21 12.56 3.39
N GLY A 119 -5.01 12.18 4.40
CA GLY A 119 -5.00 12.84 5.71
C GLY A 119 -3.68 12.67 6.46
N LEU A 120 -3.11 11.47 6.46
CA LEU A 120 -1.80 11.19 7.05
C LEU A 120 -0.68 11.96 6.34
N ALA A 121 -0.71 12.02 5.01
CA ALA A 121 0.26 12.79 4.23
C ALA A 121 0.20 14.29 4.57
N LEU A 122 -1.01 14.86 4.64
CA LEU A 122 -1.22 16.25 5.06
C LEU A 122 -0.70 16.50 6.48
N ALA A 123 -0.98 15.60 7.42
CA ALA A 123 -0.48 15.68 8.80
C ALA A 123 1.05 15.63 8.88
N VAL A 124 1.70 14.79 8.06
CA VAL A 124 3.17 14.72 7.96
C VAL A 124 3.73 16.06 7.46
N VAL A 125 3.17 16.63 6.38
CA VAL A 125 3.64 17.91 5.84
C VAL A 125 3.53 19.04 6.88
N HIS A 126 2.39 19.15 7.58
CA HIS A 126 2.21 20.13 8.66
C HIS A 126 3.21 19.95 9.79
N ARG A 127 3.41 18.71 10.25
CA ARG A 127 4.36 18.41 11.33
C ARG A 127 5.76 18.91 11.00
N TYR A 128 6.24 18.63 9.78
CA TYR A 128 7.60 19.02 9.36
C TYR A 128 7.71 20.51 9.03
N ARG A 129 6.64 21.15 8.54
CA ARG A 129 6.61 22.60 8.31
C ARG A 129 6.66 23.41 9.61
N ASN A 130 6.05 22.89 10.67
CA ASN A 130 5.99 23.53 11.99
C ASN A 130 7.20 23.18 12.87
N HIS A 131 8.07 22.27 12.44
CA HIS A 131 9.23 21.85 13.22
C HIS A 131 10.33 22.94 13.18
N LYS A 132 10.62 23.53 14.35
CA LYS A 132 11.50 24.71 14.49
C LYS A 132 12.92 24.51 13.96
N THR A 133 13.43 23.28 13.89
CA THR A 133 14.79 22.99 13.37
C THR A 133 14.94 23.32 11.87
N PHE A 134 13.85 23.39 11.10
CA PHE A 134 13.89 23.87 9.70
C PHE A 134 13.70 25.40 9.58
N ASN A 135 13.54 26.11 10.71
CA ASN A 135 13.39 27.56 10.77
C ASN A 135 14.70 28.29 11.16
N LEU A 136 15.79 27.57 11.47
CA LEU A 136 17.09 28.21 11.58
C LEU A 136 17.67 28.44 10.18
N PRO A 137 18.08 29.68 9.83
CA PRO A 137 18.99 29.92 8.73
C PRO A 137 20.25 29.07 8.97
N CYS A 138 20.78 28.51 7.90
CA CYS A 138 21.97 27.69 7.92
C CYS A 138 23.19 28.55 8.30
N GLU A 139 23.40 28.79 9.59
CA GLU A 139 24.66 29.33 10.12
C GLU A 139 25.14 28.39 11.22
N ASP A 140 26.30 27.78 10.95
CA ASP A 140 27.29 27.26 11.88
C ASP A 140 26.79 26.60 13.18
N GLU A 141 26.46 25.31 13.11
CA GLU A 141 26.77 24.42 14.23
C GLU A 141 27.43 23.16 13.68
N GLU A 142 28.62 22.87 14.20
CA GLU A 142 29.38 21.64 14.02
C GLU A 142 28.46 20.44 14.23
N ILE A 143 28.05 19.79 13.13
CA ILE A 143 27.06 18.71 13.16
C ILE A 143 27.65 17.53 13.95
N PRO A 144 27.17 17.24 15.17
CA PRO A 144 27.52 15.98 15.83
C PRO A 144 26.91 14.88 14.96
N MET A 145 27.72 13.93 14.51
CA MET A 145 27.33 12.77 13.68
C MET A 145 25.86 12.39 13.94
N PRO A 146 24.93 12.61 12.98
CA PRO A 146 23.51 12.50 13.26
C PRO A 146 23.20 11.06 13.61
N ARG A 147 22.97 10.82 14.90
CA ARG A 147 22.51 9.53 15.44
C ARG A 147 21.29 9.12 14.61
N ARG A 148 21.36 7.96 13.93
CA ARG A 148 20.34 7.49 12.96
C ARG A 148 18.94 7.70 13.53
N GLN A 149 18.23 8.73 13.03
CA GLN A 149 16.90 9.04 13.53
C GLN A 149 15.93 7.96 13.06
N ARG A 150 15.24 7.32 14.01
CA ARG A 150 14.14 6.41 13.69
C ARG A 150 13.05 7.14 12.93
N THR A 151 12.41 6.46 11.99
CA THR A 151 11.27 7.03 11.27
C THR A 151 10.11 7.29 12.25
N PRO A 152 9.59 8.53 12.34
CA PRO A 152 8.47 8.83 13.22
C PRO A 152 7.25 7.95 12.93
N ALA A 153 6.47 7.62 13.97
CA ALA A 153 5.29 6.77 13.84
C ALA A 153 4.29 7.28 12.78
N LEU A 154 4.11 8.60 12.71
CA LEU A 154 3.24 9.24 11.71
C LEU A 154 3.72 8.98 10.27
N CYS A 155 5.03 9.06 10.02
CA CYS A 155 5.60 8.74 8.71
C CYS A 155 5.46 7.26 8.37
N ARG A 156 5.62 6.37 9.36
CA ARG A 156 5.41 4.92 9.18
C ARG A 156 3.96 4.58 8.85
N ALA A 157 3.03 5.19 9.57
CA ALA A 157 1.60 5.02 9.32
C ALA A 157 1.24 5.53 7.92
N TYR A 158 1.68 6.75 7.57
CA TYR A 158 1.51 7.29 6.23
C TYR A 158 2.07 6.32 5.17
N TRP A 159 3.30 5.84 5.35
CA TRP A 159 3.95 4.98 4.39
C TRP A 159 3.21 3.66 4.18
N LEU A 160 2.82 3.01 5.28
CA LEU A 160 2.06 1.76 5.25
C LEU A 160 0.72 1.95 4.54
N THR A 161 -0.05 2.97 4.94
CA THR A 161 -1.34 3.26 4.33
C THR A 161 -1.19 3.65 2.86
N HIS A 162 -0.15 4.40 2.49
CA HIS A 162 0.15 4.73 1.09
C HIS A 162 0.44 3.49 0.24
N THR A 163 1.24 2.56 0.75
CA THR A 163 1.48 1.30 0.06
C THR A 163 0.19 0.52 -0.15
N ILE A 164 -0.58 0.28 0.92
CA ILE A 164 -1.80 -0.51 0.83
C ILE A 164 -2.84 0.18 -0.07
N ALA A 165 -3.04 1.49 0.08
CA ALA A 165 -3.98 2.26 -0.73
C ALA A 165 -3.61 2.24 -2.22
N THR A 166 -2.32 2.30 -2.56
CA THR A 166 -1.84 2.20 -3.95
C THR A 166 -2.18 0.84 -4.55
N ASP A 167 -1.84 -0.24 -3.84
CA ASP A 167 -2.05 -1.60 -4.31
C ASP A 167 -3.56 -1.88 -4.49
N LEU A 168 -4.38 -1.48 -3.50
CA LEU A 168 -5.83 -1.64 -3.57
C LEU A 168 -6.45 -0.80 -4.68
N ALA A 169 -6.02 0.46 -4.87
CA ALA A 169 -6.56 1.30 -5.92
C ALA A 169 -6.37 0.66 -7.30
N PHE A 170 -5.15 0.21 -7.62
CA PHE A 170 -4.84 -0.42 -8.90
C PHE A 170 -5.62 -1.70 -9.13
N VAL A 171 -5.73 -2.55 -8.11
CA VAL A 171 -6.51 -3.80 -8.20
C VAL A 171 -8.00 -3.52 -8.30
N ILE A 172 -8.54 -2.57 -7.55
CA ILE A 172 -9.95 -2.15 -7.66
C ILE A 172 -10.25 -1.69 -9.07
N THR A 173 -9.41 -0.83 -9.66
CA THR A 173 -9.62 -0.36 -11.03
C THR A 173 -9.57 -1.53 -12.01
N LEU A 174 -8.52 -2.35 -11.96
CA LEU A 174 -8.35 -3.45 -12.91
C LEU A 174 -9.50 -4.45 -12.81
N ILE A 175 -9.77 -4.97 -11.61
CA ILE A 175 -10.80 -6.00 -11.39
C ILE A 175 -12.20 -5.43 -11.66
N TYR A 176 -12.46 -4.18 -11.30
CA TYR A 176 -13.76 -3.58 -11.58
C TYR A 176 -14.03 -3.51 -13.08
N TRP A 177 -13.13 -2.92 -13.87
CA TRP A 177 -13.38 -2.73 -15.30
C TRP A 177 -13.28 -4.01 -16.13
N THR A 178 -12.57 -5.04 -15.63
CA THR A 178 -12.39 -6.30 -16.38
C THR A 178 -13.37 -7.40 -15.97
N LEU A 179 -13.76 -7.48 -14.70
CA LEU A 179 -14.50 -8.63 -14.16
C LEU A 179 -15.82 -8.29 -13.45
N VAL A 180 -15.98 -7.08 -12.90
CA VAL A 180 -17.15 -6.73 -12.07
C VAL A 180 -18.13 -5.81 -12.79
N HIS A 181 -17.64 -4.89 -13.61
CA HIS A 181 -18.47 -3.95 -14.33
C HIS A 181 -19.33 -4.70 -15.36
N ASP A 182 -20.63 -4.60 -15.16
CA ASP A 182 -21.64 -5.11 -16.07
C ASP A 182 -22.50 -3.91 -16.52
N PRO A 183 -22.46 -3.54 -17.82
CA PRO A 183 -23.21 -2.40 -18.35
C PRO A 183 -24.73 -2.51 -18.16
N ARG A 184 -25.26 -3.72 -17.88
CA ARG A 184 -26.68 -3.94 -17.62
C ARG A 184 -27.11 -3.51 -16.23
N ILE A 185 -26.19 -3.43 -15.28
CA ILE A 185 -26.51 -3.14 -13.86
C ILE A 185 -25.74 -1.94 -13.30
N HIS A 186 -24.54 -1.68 -13.82
CA HIS A 186 -23.68 -0.60 -13.37
C HIS A 186 -23.80 0.59 -14.31
N GLU A 187 -24.34 1.69 -13.79
CA GLU A 187 -24.34 2.96 -14.50
C GLU A 187 -22.96 3.62 -14.38
N ILE A 188 -22.36 3.96 -15.52
CA ILE A 188 -21.13 4.75 -15.57
C ILE A 188 -21.51 6.22 -15.33
N ASN A 189 -21.62 6.59 -14.05
CA ASN A 189 -21.78 7.97 -13.61
C ASN A 189 -20.49 8.51 -12.98
N THR A 190 -20.47 9.80 -12.66
CA THR A 190 -19.29 10.48 -12.11
C THR A 190 -18.76 9.80 -10.85
N LEU A 191 -19.61 9.41 -9.92
CA LEU A 191 -19.17 8.74 -8.69
C LEU A 191 -18.59 7.36 -9.00
N ASN A 192 -19.21 6.61 -9.91
CA ASN A 192 -18.69 5.31 -10.35
C ASN A 192 -17.28 5.44 -10.92
N LEU A 193 -17.09 6.38 -11.85
CA LEU A 193 -15.77 6.66 -12.43
C LEU A 193 -14.74 7.08 -11.38
N LEU A 194 -15.12 7.93 -10.42
CA LEU A 194 -14.20 8.43 -9.42
C LEU A 194 -13.78 7.37 -8.39
N VAL A 195 -14.69 6.51 -7.93
CA VAL A 195 -14.35 5.47 -6.94
C VAL A 195 -13.67 4.26 -7.55
N HIS A 196 -13.93 3.94 -8.82
CA HIS A 196 -13.35 2.78 -9.49
C HIS A 196 -12.16 3.09 -10.40
N GLY A 197 -12.07 4.29 -10.99
CA GLY A 197 -10.93 4.71 -11.82
C GLY A 197 -10.15 5.89 -11.23
N GLY A 198 -10.86 6.87 -10.67
CA GLY A 198 -10.26 8.06 -10.06
C GLY A 198 -9.36 7.75 -8.86
N ASN A 199 -9.63 6.67 -8.13
CA ASN A 199 -8.77 6.19 -7.03
C ASN A 199 -7.35 5.86 -7.52
N SER A 200 -7.20 5.12 -8.63
CA SER A 200 -5.91 4.79 -9.23
C SER A 200 -5.22 6.02 -9.78
N LEU A 201 -5.98 6.94 -10.39
CA LEU A 201 -5.42 8.22 -10.85
C LEU A 201 -4.84 9.03 -9.68
N VAL A 202 -5.56 9.11 -8.55
CA VAL A 202 -5.08 9.75 -7.32
C VAL A 202 -3.79 9.09 -6.83
N MET A 203 -3.73 7.76 -6.75
CA MET A 203 -2.53 7.06 -6.28
C MET A 203 -1.36 7.14 -7.27
N LEU A 204 -1.62 7.24 -8.58
CA LEU A 204 -0.60 7.54 -9.59
C LEU A 204 0.00 8.93 -9.40
N LEU A 205 -0.83 9.94 -9.14
CA LEU A 205 -0.36 11.30 -8.83
C LEU A 205 0.48 11.31 -7.55
N GLU A 206 0.06 10.57 -6.52
CA GLU A 206 0.82 10.40 -5.29
C GLU A 206 2.19 9.76 -5.54
N LEU A 207 2.24 8.66 -6.31
CA LEU A 207 3.50 8.01 -6.70
C LEU A 207 4.41 8.96 -7.50
N ALA A 208 3.84 9.84 -8.31
CA ALA A 208 4.58 10.81 -9.12
C ALA A 208 5.12 12.00 -8.30
N LEU A 209 4.39 12.45 -7.27
CA LEU A 209 4.70 13.69 -6.54
C LEU A 209 5.44 13.46 -5.22
N THR A 210 5.27 12.32 -4.57
CA THR A 210 5.90 12.02 -3.27
C THR A 210 7.40 11.78 -3.39
N ALA A 211 8.19 12.26 -2.42
CA ALA A 211 9.63 12.01 -2.38
C ALA A 211 10.01 10.72 -1.63
N HIS A 212 9.15 10.19 -0.76
CA HIS A 212 9.47 8.97 0.00
C HIS A 212 9.63 7.75 -0.92
N PRO A 213 10.41 6.73 -0.51
CA PRO A 213 10.64 5.56 -1.33
C PRO A 213 9.43 4.63 -1.39
N VAL A 214 9.40 3.80 -2.43
CA VAL A 214 8.54 2.60 -2.54
C VAL A 214 9.46 1.39 -2.57
N ARG A 215 9.18 0.38 -1.73
CA ARG A 215 10.01 -0.83 -1.62
C ARG A 215 9.24 -2.03 -2.14
N ALA A 216 9.82 -2.77 -3.08
CA ALA A 216 9.22 -3.99 -3.63
C ALA A 216 8.77 -5.01 -2.56
N ALA A 217 9.52 -5.11 -1.46
CA ALA A 217 9.17 -6.03 -0.36
C ALA A 217 7.84 -5.68 0.32
N HIS A 218 7.40 -4.42 0.26
CA HIS A 218 6.15 -3.96 0.87
C HIS A 218 4.90 -4.44 0.11
N ALA A 219 5.04 -5.14 -1.01
CA ALA A 219 3.94 -5.81 -1.72
C ALA A 219 3.09 -6.72 -0.82
N LEU A 220 3.72 -7.32 0.21
CA LEU A 220 3.03 -8.17 1.18
C LEU A 220 2.00 -7.40 2.02
N PHE A 221 2.11 -6.07 2.15
CA PHE A 221 1.14 -5.27 2.89
C PHE A 221 -0.19 -5.16 2.15
N GLY A 222 -0.15 -4.87 0.83
CA GLY A 222 -1.35 -4.87 -0.01
C GLY A 222 -2.02 -6.25 -0.04
N ALA A 223 -1.23 -7.30 -0.31
CA ALA A 223 -1.73 -8.68 -0.29
C ALA A 223 -2.36 -9.06 1.06
N GLY A 224 -1.74 -8.66 2.18
CA GLY A 224 -2.27 -8.85 3.53
C GLY A 224 -3.60 -8.15 3.76
N ALA A 225 -3.77 -6.92 3.27
CA ALA A 225 -5.04 -6.20 3.36
C ALA A 225 -6.16 -6.86 2.54
N GLY A 226 -5.85 -7.35 1.33
CA GLY A 226 -6.81 -8.13 0.55
C GLY A 226 -7.19 -9.46 1.20
N LEU A 227 -6.23 -10.15 1.82
CA LEU A 227 -6.52 -11.36 2.61
C LEU A 227 -7.41 -11.05 3.81
N ALA A 228 -7.15 -9.95 4.52
CA ALA A 228 -7.98 -9.51 5.63
C ALA A 228 -9.44 -9.27 5.19
N TYR A 229 -9.64 -8.66 4.01
CA TYR A 229 -10.98 -8.54 3.43
C TYR A 229 -11.59 -9.90 3.07
N GLY A 230 -10.82 -10.81 2.48
CA GLY A 230 -11.27 -12.17 2.19
C GLY A 230 -11.78 -12.88 3.44
N VAL A 231 -11.02 -12.83 4.54
CA VAL A 231 -11.42 -13.39 5.85
C VAL A 231 -12.68 -12.71 6.37
N PHE A 232 -12.73 -11.38 6.34
CA PHE A 232 -13.93 -10.61 6.72
C PHE A 232 -15.15 -11.06 5.92
N SER A 233 -15.04 -11.18 4.60
CA SER A 233 -16.15 -11.54 3.73
C SER A 233 -16.67 -12.95 3.98
N ALA A 234 -15.77 -13.91 4.26
CA ALA A 234 -16.13 -15.28 4.60
C ALA A 234 -16.87 -15.35 5.94
N PHE A 235 -16.34 -14.65 6.95
CA PHE A 235 -16.98 -14.56 8.26
C PHE A 235 -18.35 -13.88 8.16
N TYR A 236 -18.43 -12.77 7.45
CA TYR A 236 -19.66 -12.01 7.24
C TYR A 236 -20.75 -12.87 6.59
N TRP A 237 -20.40 -13.64 5.55
CA TRP A 237 -21.32 -14.62 4.95
C TRP A 237 -21.73 -15.72 5.94
N ALA A 238 -20.78 -16.28 6.70
CA ALA A 238 -21.03 -17.39 7.62
C ALA A 238 -22.03 -17.03 8.74
N VAL A 239 -22.09 -15.76 9.15
CA VAL A 239 -23.06 -15.27 10.15
C VAL A 239 -24.38 -14.77 9.51
N GLY A 240 -24.62 -15.08 8.24
CA GLY A 240 -25.86 -14.72 7.53
C GLY A 240 -25.86 -13.32 6.92
N GLY A 241 -24.69 -12.70 6.76
CA GLY A 241 -24.54 -11.40 6.12
C GLY A 241 -24.96 -11.43 4.65
N THR A 242 -25.64 -10.37 4.23
CA THR A 242 -26.13 -10.19 2.85
C THR A 242 -25.55 -8.94 2.20
N ASP A 243 -25.65 -8.83 0.88
CA ASP A 243 -25.36 -7.61 0.15
C ASP A 243 -26.45 -6.53 0.36
N ARG A 244 -26.43 -5.47 -0.46
CA ARG A 244 -27.38 -4.36 -0.38
C ARG A 244 -28.79 -4.67 -0.90
N VAL A 245 -28.98 -5.76 -1.62
CA VAL A 245 -30.29 -6.22 -2.15
C VAL A 245 -30.79 -7.49 -1.47
N GLY A 246 -30.06 -8.00 -0.46
CA GLY A 246 -30.45 -9.17 0.31
C GLY A 246 -29.89 -10.49 -0.21
N LEU A 247 -28.98 -10.48 -1.18
CA LEU A 247 -28.31 -11.69 -1.68
C LEU A 247 -27.17 -12.12 -0.74
N PRO A 248 -26.88 -13.43 -0.61
CA PRO A 248 -25.87 -13.93 0.32
C PRO A 248 -24.43 -13.53 -0.04
N ALA A 249 -24.13 -13.31 -1.33
CA ALA A 249 -22.80 -12.94 -1.78
C ALA A 249 -22.66 -11.42 -1.96
N ILE A 250 -21.65 -10.80 -1.34
CA ILE A 250 -21.31 -9.38 -1.54
C ILE A 250 -20.93 -9.12 -3.01
N TYR A 251 -20.13 -10.04 -3.55
CA TYR A 251 -19.73 -10.07 -4.95
C TYR A 251 -20.00 -11.47 -5.50
N PRO A 252 -20.61 -11.61 -6.69
CA PRO A 252 -20.82 -12.92 -7.31
C PRO A 252 -19.53 -13.75 -7.47
N ALA A 253 -18.39 -13.08 -7.73
CA ALA A 253 -17.08 -13.72 -7.86
C ALA A 253 -16.51 -14.23 -6.51
N LEU A 254 -17.06 -13.77 -5.38
CA LEU A 254 -16.67 -14.13 -4.02
C LEU A 254 -17.84 -14.82 -3.29
N ASP A 255 -18.57 -15.68 -4.00
CA ASP A 255 -19.67 -16.47 -3.46
C ASP A 255 -19.15 -17.63 -2.61
N TRP A 256 -19.24 -17.48 -1.28
CA TRP A 256 -18.78 -18.47 -0.31
C TRP A 256 -19.65 -19.73 -0.25
N ASN A 257 -20.83 -19.75 -0.90
CA ASN A 257 -21.54 -21.01 -1.15
C ASN A 257 -20.78 -21.92 -2.14
N LYS A 258 -19.84 -21.34 -2.89
CA LYS A 258 -18.94 -22.02 -3.83
C LYS A 258 -17.48 -21.80 -3.40
N PRO A 259 -17.04 -22.40 -2.28
CA PRO A 259 -15.78 -22.05 -1.62
C PRO A 259 -14.55 -22.20 -2.53
N GLY A 260 -14.51 -23.22 -3.40
CA GLY A 260 -13.41 -23.39 -4.35
C GLY A 260 -13.23 -22.20 -5.30
N SER A 261 -14.32 -21.64 -5.82
CA SER A 261 -14.28 -20.43 -6.66
C SER A 261 -13.90 -19.20 -5.84
N ALA A 262 -14.45 -19.05 -4.64
CA ALA A 262 -14.14 -17.92 -3.76
C ALA A 262 -12.65 -17.90 -3.35
N PHE A 263 -12.09 -19.04 -2.95
CA PHE A 263 -10.66 -19.17 -2.67
C PHE A 263 -9.79 -18.87 -3.90
N GLY A 264 -10.19 -19.38 -5.07
CA GLY A 264 -9.51 -19.09 -6.34
C GLY A 264 -9.51 -17.59 -6.65
N PHE A 265 -10.63 -16.90 -6.43
CA PHE A 265 -10.74 -15.46 -6.64
C PHE A 265 -9.88 -14.66 -5.66
N VAL A 266 -9.87 -15.01 -4.37
CA VAL A 266 -8.99 -14.37 -3.37
C VAL A 266 -7.51 -14.55 -3.74
N ALA A 267 -7.12 -15.77 -4.15
CA ALA A 267 -5.75 -16.05 -4.58
C ALA A 267 -5.37 -15.25 -5.84
N LEU A 268 -6.27 -15.15 -6.81
CA LEU A 268 -6.08 -14.31 -8.00
C LEU A 268 -5.89 -12.84 -7.62
N CYS A 269 -6.75 -12.28 -6.77
CA CYS A 269 -6.61 -10.91 -6.30
C CYS A 269 -5.28 -10.68 -5.57
N ALA A 270 -4.83 -11.62 -4.73
CA ALA A 270 -3.51 -11.56 -4.08
C ALA A 270 -2.37 -11.50 -5.09
N ALA A 271 -2.39 -12.34 -6.13
CA ALA A 271 -1.39 -12.32 -7.19
C ALA A 271 -1.42 -11.00 -8.00
N VAL A 272 -2.61 -10.51 -8.33
CA VAL A 272 -2.79 -9.24 -9.04
C VAL A 272 -2.31 -8.05 -8.19
N MET A 273 -2.53 -8.06 -6.86
CA MET A 273 -1.98 -7.04 -5.96
C MET A 273 -0.46 -7.04 -5.94
N MET A 274 0.19 -8.22 -5.91
CA MET A 274 1.65 -8.30 -5.99
C MET A 274 2.18 -7.72 -7.30
N PHE A 275 1.49 -8.00 -8.42
CA PHE A 275 1.83 -7.42 -9.72
C PHE A 275 1.64 -5.90 -9.74
N ALA A 276 0.50 -5.40 -9.23
CA ALA A 276 0.21 -3.98 -9.11
C ALA A 276 1.29 -3.24 -8.29
N HIS A 277 1.75 -3.84 -7.19
CA HIS A 277 2.85 -3.29 -6.41
C HIS A 277 4.18 -3.26 -7.17
N GLY A 278 4.43 -4.28 -8.00
CA GLY A 278 5.56 -4.30 -8.93
C GLY A 278 5.51 -3.12 -9.90
N VAL A 279 4.34 -2.84 -10.48
CA VAL A 279 4.12 -1.66 -11.34
C VAL A 279 4.37 -0.36 -10.57
N ALA A 280 3.82 -0.22 -9.36
CA ALA A 280 4.05 0.96 -8.51
C ALA A 280 5.54 1.16 -8.20
N THR A 281 6.28 0.08 -7.95
CA THR A 281 7.73 0.12 -7.73
C THR A 281 8.47 0.58 -8.98
N CYS A 282 8.10 0.08 -10.16
CA CYS A 282 8.68 0.52 -11.44
C CYS A 282 8.42 2.02 -11.70
N ILE A 283 7.21 2.50 -11.41
CA ILE A 283 6.85 3.92 -11.53
C ILE A 283 7.70 4.76 -10.57
N ALA A 284 7.81 4.37 -9.31
CA ALA A 284 8.62 5.08 -8.31
C ALA A 284 10.12 5.09 -8.67
N PHE A 285 10.62 3.99 -9.25
CA PHE A 285 11.98 3.92 -9.79
C PHE A 285 12.17 4.87 -10.97
N GLY A 286 11.23 4.88 -11.92
CA GLY A 286 11.22 5.80 -13.06
C GLY A 286 11.20 7.26 -12.62
N ARG A 287 10.33 7.63 -11.66
CA ARG A 287 10.30 8.95 -11.01
C ARG A 287 11.66 9.31 -10.44
N SER A 288 12.26 8.41 -9.67
CA SER A 288 13.55 8.66 -9.02
C SER A 288 14.65 8.89 -10.06
N LYS A 289 14.70 8.07 -11.12
CA LYS A 289 15.65 8.24 -12.24
C LYS A 289 15.44 9.54 -12.99
N LEU A 290 14.19 9.95 -13.19
CA LEU A 290 13.85 11.21 -13.84
C LEU A 290 14.28 12.40 -12.98
N ALA A 291 14.02 12.36 -11.66
CA ALA A 291 14.44 13.40 -10.74
C ALA A 291 15.97 13.56 -10.69
N LEU A 292 16.74 12.48 -10.79
CA LEU A 292 18.20 12.54 -10.90
C LEU A 292 18.69 13.29 -12.15
N ARG A 293 17.91 13.25 -13.25
CA ARG A 293 18.26 13.93 -14.50
C ARG A 293 17.85 15.40 -14.51
N ILE A 294 16.65 15.70 -13.99
CA ILE A 294 16.07 17.05 -14.02
C ILE A 294 16.57 17.90 -12.84
N MET A 295 16.86 17.31 -11.69
CA MET A 295 17.24 18.01 -10.45
C MET A 295 18.57 17.49 -9.86
N PRO A 296 19.70 17.61 -10.59
CA PRO A 296 20.98 17.05 -10.17
C PRO A 296 21.54 17.68 -8.89
N ALA A 297 21.27 18.97 -8.64
CA ALA A 297 21.70 19.69 -7.44
C ALA A 297 21.11 19.08 -6.16
N ARG A 298 19.80 18.75 -6.17
CA ARG A 298 19.14 18.06 -5.06
C ARG A 298 19.69 16.65 -4.85
N SER A 299 19.92 15.91 -5.94
CA SER A 299 20.47 14.55 -5.84
C SER A 299 21.86 14.49 -5.21
N SER A 300 22.66 15.55 -5.41
CA SER A 300 23.98 15.68 -4.82
C SER A 300 23.88 15.92 -3.31
N ALA A 301 22.95 16.79 -2.87
CA ALA A 301 22.66 17.01 -1.46
C ALA A 301 22.18 15.71 -0.75
N ASP A 302 21.29 14.95 -1.39
CA ASP A 302 20.80 13.67 -0.85
C ASP A 302 21.91 12.60 -0.77
N ARG A 303 22.94 12.67 -1.63
CA ARG A 303 24.08 11.74 -1.63
C ARG A 303 25.02 11.99 -0.44
N PHE A 304 25.15 13.24 -0.01
CA PHE A 304 25.88 13.59 1.22
C PHE A 304 25.11 13.19 2.49
N THR A 305 23.79 13.01 2.40
CA THR A 305 22.98 12.34 3.43
C THR A 305 22.93 10.83 3.19
N LEU A 306 24.04 10.14 3.45
CA LEU A 306 24.23 8.69 3.20
C LEU A 306 22.95 7.82 3.35
N PRO A 307 22.43 7.22 2.26
CA PRO A 307 21.39 6.20 2.36
C PRO A 307 22.04 4.87 2.73
N THR A 308 22.06 4.55 4.01
CA THR A 308 22.48 3.23 4.49
C THR A 308 21.28 2.29 4.54
N HIS A 309 21.25 1.35 3.59
CA HIS A 309 20.32 0.21 3.55
C HIS A 309 20.42 -0.66 4.81
#